data_AF-A0AAX1G548-F1
#
_entry.id   AF-A0AAX1G548-F1
#
_cell.length_a   1.000
_cell.length_b   1.000
_cell.length_c   1.000
_cell.angle_alpha   90.00
_cell.angle_beta   90.00
_cell.angle_gamma   90.00
#
_symmetry.space_group_name_H-M   'P 1'
#
loop_
_entity.id
_entity.type
_entity.pdbx_description
1 polymer ?
#
loop_
_entity_poly.entity_id
_entity_poly.type
_entity_poly.pdbx_seq_one_letter_code
_entity_poly.pdbx_strand_id
1 'polypeptide(L)'
;MDGASNNATKKLLGFDYQKLLALESCLNAKENETIWIECYGDIANSDKSTEVKHHLSRGILNDAHIDFWKTLYNLLNEYKILYNFNRFELLTTSEINSSSIFLNWNDISKEDKLNKIASVSPNKTISKYYDFVFKHNREELLSVLEKLTIIGSQPTIDEKYEELKSHSSFLTIPDQHVDNFMHKMLGYISMKAINDMDRWHIERNEFKREMEGFAKAFIDKDYPFPLVAKREVDKSNLSNFNFIDELRKIDLDEITINNAVVDFLRAERSSLQILKLHTSMADNLEDFDDTLSNNLSLVKLKHSAIISREKQRKLETISTSKKMYSECLLLNDKKILGIQEIAGYYQKGRIHSIVDRKEFSWLFSEYGK
;
A
#
# COMPACT_ATOMS: atom_id res chain seq x y z
N MET A 1 18.61 14.86 32.92
CA MET A 1 17.69 15.77 33.64
C MET A 1 16.72 14.90 34.40
N ASP A 2 16.67 15.00 35.72
CA ASP A 2 15.66 14.31 36.52
C ASP A 2 14.28 14.93 36.22
N GLY A 3 13.30 14.10 35.88
CA GLY A 3 11.97 14.55 35.46
C GLY A 3 11.17 15.17 36.62
N ALA A 4 10.31 16.14 36.30
CA ALA A 4 9.38 16.73 37.25
C ALA A 4 8.40 15.70 37.82
N SER A 5 7.89 15.92 39.04
CA SER A 5 6.96 15.01 39.73
C SER A 5 5.61 14.81 39.01
N ASN A 6 5.25 15.74 38.13
CA ASN A 6 4.08 15.67 37.26
C ASN A 6 4.38 15.09 35.87
N ASN A 7 5.56 14.49 35.65
CA ASN A 7 5.91 13.87 34.38
C ASN A 7 4.96 12.71 34.05
N ALA A 8 4.07 12.93 33.08
CA ALA A 8 3.08 11.96 32.62
C ALA A 8 3.55 11.14 31.40
N THR A 9 4.77 11.36 30.89
CA THR A 9 5.27 10.73 29.66
C THR A 9 5.16 9.20 29.72
N LYS A 10 5.52 8.58 30.85
CA LYS A 10 5.43 7.12 31.01
C LYS A 10 4.00 6.57 30.89
N LYS A 11 3.00 7.34 31.35
CA LYS A 11 1.58 6.96 31.23
C LYS A 11 1.13 7.09 29.78
N LEU A 12 1.52 8.18 29.11
CA LEU A 12 1.23 8.40 27.69
C LEU A 12 1.83 7.28 26.81
N LEU A 13 3.06 6.82 27.12
CA LEU A 13 3.67 5.69 26.42
C LEU A 13 2.87 4.40 26.54
N GLY A 14 2.19 4.16 27.67
CA GLY A 14 1.28 3.01 27.80
C GLY A 14 0.12 3.08 26.80
N PHE A 15 -0.48 4.25 26.65
CA PHE A 15 -1.53 4.49 25.65
C PHE A 15 -1.00 4.44 24.22
N ASP A 16 0.22 4.93 23.98
CA ASP A 16 0.86 4.80 22.66
C ASP A 16 1.12 3.34 22.29
N TYR A 17 1.54 2.50 23.24
CA TYR A 17 1.69 1.06 23.05
C TYR A 17 0.35 0.38 22.69
N GLN A 18 -0.73 0.71 23.39
CA GLN A 18 -2.08 0.23 23.06
C GLN A 18 -2.49 0.64 21.63
N LYS A 19 -2.18 1.87 21.19
CA LYS A 19 -2.46 2.31 19.80
C LYS A 19 -1.68 1.52 18.75
N LEU A 20 -0.44 1.11 19.04
CA LEU A 20 0.33 0.24 18.14
C LEU A 20 -0.34 -1.15 18.01
N LEU A 21 -0.76 -1.73 19.13
CA LEU A 21 -1.51 -3.00 19.12
C LEU A 21 -2.88 -2.86 18.43
N ALA A 22 -3.54 -1.71 18.57
CA ALA A 22 -4.78 -1.42 17.87
C ALA A 22 -4.55 -1.32 16.35
N LEU A 23 -3.46 -0.69 15.93
CA LEU A 23 -3.03 -0.67 14.53
C LEU A 23 -2.79 -2.08 14.01
N GLU A 24 -2.03 -2.90 14.73
CA GLU A 24 -1.79 -4.31 14.41
C GLU A 24 -3.11 -5.08 14.24
N SER A 25 -4.04 -4.87 15.17
CA SER A 25 -5.37 -5.49 15.15
C SER A 25 -6.17 -5.07 13.92
N CYS A 26 -6.15 -3.78 13.56
CA CYS A 26 -6.82 -3.27 12.36
C CYS A 26 -6.21 -3.82 11.06
N LEU A 27 -4.87 -3.97 11.02
CA LEU A 27 -4.17 -4.51 9.85
C LEU A 27 -4.50 -6.00 9.62
N ASN A 28 -4.65 -6.76 10.71
CA ASN A 28 -4.91 -8.21 10.70
C ASN A 28 -6.40 -8.60 10.71
N ALA A 29 -7.29 -7.63 10.97
CA ALA A 29 -8.73 -7.87 11.04
C ALA A 29 -9.33 -8.32 9.70
N LYS A 30 -10.36 -9.17 9.79
CA LYS A 30 -11.12 -9.70 8.66
C LYS A 30 -12.11 -8.66 8.13
N GLU A 31 -12.52 -8.81 6.89
CA GLU A 31 -13.55 -7.94 6.30
C GLU A 31 -14.82 -7.94 7.18
N ASN A 32 -15.40 -6.75 7.37
CA ASN A 32 -16.56 -6.46 8.24
C ASN A 32 -16.32 -6.64 9.74
N GLU A 33 -15.08 -6.86 10.19
CA GLU A 33 -14.75 -6.88 11.61
C GLU A 33 -14.62 -5.46 12.19
N THR A 34 -14.99 -5.30 13.45
CA THR A 34 -14.82 -4.05 14.21
C THR A 34 -13.83 -4.27 15.33
N ILE A 35 -12.84 -3.38 15.41
CA ILE A 35 -11.89 -3.30 16.52
C ILE A 35 -12.37 -2.23 17.49
N TRP A 36 -12.53 -2.60 18.74
CA TRP A 36 -12.90 -1.73 19.86
C TRP A 36 -11.66 -1.41 20.68
N ILE A 37 -11.55 -0.18 21.15
CA ILE A 37 -10.42 0.31 21.94
C ILE A 37 -10.99 0.96 23.20
N GLU A 38 -10.53 0.56 24.38
CA GLU A 38 -11.01 1.08 25.69
C GLU A 38 -12.53 0.92 25.98
N CYS A 39 -13.26 0.11 25.19
CA CYS A 39 -14.70 -0.14 25.40
C CYS A 39 -15.00 -1.48 26.09
N TYR A 40 -14.25 -2.53 25.74
CA TYR A 40 -14.50 -3.91 26.19
C TYR A 40 -13.18 -4.56 26.62
N GLY A 41 -12.40 -3.84 27.43
CA GLY A 41 -10.96 -4.04 27.62
C GLY A 41 -10.17 -3.00 26.82
N ASP A 42 -8.85 -3.11 26.87
CA ASP A 42 -7.96 -2.15 26.18
C ASP A 42 -8.11 -2.26 24.66
N ILE A 43 -8.19 -3.50 24.14
CA ILE A 43 -8.46 -3.79 22.72
C ILE A 43 -9.39 -5.01 22.64
N ALA A 44 -10.42 -4.96 21.80
CA ALA A 44 -11.33 -6.08 21.60
C ALA A 44 -11.81 -6.19 20.15
N ASN A 45 -12.25 -7.37 19.75
CA ASN A 45 -12.95 -7.62 18.50
C ASN A 45 -14.21 -8.48 18.75
N SER A 46 -14.78 -9.12 17.74
CA SER A 46 -16.00 -9.95 17.95
C SER A 46 -15.76 -11.23 18.75
N ASP A 47 -14.51 -11.71 18.84
CA ASP A 47 -14.15 -12.99 19.44
C ASP A 47 -13.51 -12.83 20.83
N LYS A 48 -12.62 -11.84 20.96
CA LYS A 48 -11.74 -11.69 22.13
C LYS A 48 -11.68 -10.27 22.69
N SER A 49 -11.42 -10.21 23.99
CA SER A 49 -11.12 -9.00 24.74
C SER A 49 -9.73 -9.12 25.35
N THR A 50 -8.90 -8.09 25.15
CA THR A 50 -7.49 -8.08 25.52
C THR A 50 -7.22 -6.94 26.48
N GLU A 51 -6.63 -7.27 27.63
CA GLU A 51 -6.10 -6.33 28.62
C GLU A 51 -4.58 -6.24 28.43
N VAL A 52 -4.07 -5.03 28.22
CA VAL A 52 -2.67 -4.75 27.91
C VAL A 52 -1.92 -4.27 29.16
N LYS A 53 -0.72 -4.82 29.37
CA LYS A 53 0.17 -4.47 30.48
C LYS A 53 1.58 -4.23 29.98
N HIS A 54 1.84 -2.97 29.64
CA HIS A 54 3.13 -2.49 29.15
C HIS A 54 4.04 -2.04 30.30
N HIS A 55 5.26 -2.59 30.31
CA HIS A 55 6.35 -2.20 31.21
C HIS A 55 7.55 -1.70 30.39
N LEU A 56 8.20 -0.62 30.84
CA LEU A 56 9.37 -0.04 30.17
C LEU A 56 10.60 -0.96 30.19
N SER A 57 10.69 -1.84 31.17
CA SER A 57 11.68 -2.90 31.26
C SER A 57 10.95 -4.23 31.39
N ARG A 58 11.49 -5.29 30.78
CA ARG A 58 10.90 -6.63 30.90
C ARG A 58 10.85 -7.07 32.36
N GLY A 59 9.64 -7.23 32.87
CA GLY A 59 9.36 -7.73 34.20
C GLY A 59 9.19 -9.24 34.21
N ILE A 60 8.96 -9.79 35.40
CA ILE A 60 8.65 -11.21 35.60
C ILE A 60 7.24 -11.33 36.15
N LEU A 61 6.36 -12.01 35.42
CA LEU A 61 5.03 -12.37 35.88
C LEU A 61 5.14 -13.55 36.87
N ASN A 62 5.10 -13.23 38.16
CA ASN A 62 5.12 -14.19 39.28
C ASN A 62 3.74 -14.33 39.93
N ASP A 63 3.56 -15.32 40.80
CA ASP A 63 2.27 -15.69 41.41
C ASP A 63 1.49 -14.53 42.04
N ALA A 64 2.19 -13.56 42.62
CA ALA A 64 1.61 -12.40 43.28
C ALA A 64 1.75 -11.11 42.45
N HIS A 65 1.95 -11.24 41.14
CA HIS A 65 2.09 -10.08 40.25
C HIS A 65 0.76 -9.37 40.09
N ILE A 66 0.75 -8.07 40.38
CA ILE A 66 -0.47 -7.27 40.49
C ILE A 66 -1.29 -7.21 39.20
N ASP A 67 -0.62 -7.25 38.05
CA ASP A 67 -1.27 -7.19 36.74
C ASP A 67 -2.27 -8.33 36.55
N PHE A 68 -1.88 -9.57 36.84
CA PHE A 68 -2.78 -10.72 36.71
C PHE A 68 -4.01 -10.57 37.62
N TRP A 69 -3.80 -10.24 38.89
CA TRP A 69 -4.88 -10.13 39.87
C TRP A 69 -5.84 -8.97 39.56
N LYS A 70 -5.33 -7.84 39.06
CA LYS A 70 -6.17 -6.74 38.57
C LYS A 70 -6.94 -7.11 37.33
N THR A 71 -6.33 -7.80 36.37
CA THR A 71 -7.02 -8.27 35.17
C THR A 71 -8.15 -9.23 35.52
N LEU A 72 -7.90 -10.22 36.37
CA LEU A 72 -8.93 -11.16 36.81
C LEU A 72 -10.06 -10.45 37.57
N TYR A 73 -9.73 -9.48 38.43
CA TYR A 73 -10.70 -8.63 39.10
C TYR A 73 -11.57 -7.84 38.11
N ASN A 74 -10.97 -7.17 37.12
CA ASN A 74 -11.69 -6.37 36.12
C ASN A 74 -12.65 -7.25 35.30
N LEU A 75 -12.19 -8.42 34.85
CA LEU A 75 -13.01 -9.36 34.08
C LEU A 75 -14.24 -9.86 34.86
N LEU A 76 -14.10 -10.09 36.16
CA LEU A 76 -15.22 -10.50 37.02
C LEU A 76 -16.16 -9.33 37.34
N ASN A 77 -15.60 -8.14 37.59
CA ASN A 77 -16.38 -6.94 37.85
C ASN A 77 -17.27 -6.57 36.66
N GLU A 78 -16.74 -6.71 35.44
CA GLU A 78 -17.44 -6.40 34.18
C GLU A 78 -18.05 -7.65 33.51
N TYR A 79 -18.19 -8.76 34.22
CA TYR A 79 -18.61 -10.05 33.66
C TYR A 79 -19.91 -9.93 32.84
N LYS A 80 -20.88 -9.14 33.32
CA LYS A 80 -22.18 -8.96 32.64
C LYS A 80 -22.09 -8.34 31.25
N ILE A 81 -21.02 -7.61 30.96
CA ILE A 81 -20.75 -7.00 29.66
C ILE A 81 -19.85 -7.93 28.83
N LEU A 82 -18.89 -8.58 29.48
CA LEU A 82 -17.84 -9.34 28.82
C LEU A 82 -18.16 -10.83 28.60
N TYR A 83 -19.21 -11.39 29.21
CA TYR A 83 -19.46 -12.85 29.19
C TYR A 83 -19.62 -13.45 27.78
N ASN A 84 -20.01 -12.65 26.78
CA ASN A 84 -20.21 -13.10 25.40
C ASN A 84 -18.91 -13.29 24.61
N PHE A 85 -17.78 -12.78 25.10
CA PHE A 85 -16.49 -13.04 24.47
C PHE A 85 -16.10 -14.52 24.61
N ASN A 86 -15.47 -15.09 23.59
CA ASN A 86 -15.00 -16.48 23.62
C ASN A 86 -13.64 -16.60 24.33
N ARG A 87 -12.88 -15.51 24.38
CA ARG A 87 -11.52 -15.50 24.92
C ARG A 87 -11.19 -14.16 25.61
N PHE A 88 -10.50 -14.26 26.73
CA PHE A 88 -9.85 -13.14 27.41
C PHE A 88 -8.34 -13.29 27.32
N GLU A 89 -7.63 -12.20 27.06
CA GLU A 89 -6.17 -12.18 26.94
C GLU A 89 -5.57 -11.17 27.91
N LEU A 90 -4.68 -11.63 28.78
CA LEU A 90 -3.70 -10.77 29.44
C LEU A 90 -2.46 -10.68 28.54
N LEU A 91 -2.31 -9.56 27.84
CA LEU A 91 -1.17 -9.29 26.97
C LEU A 91 -0.15 -8.44 27.72
N THR A 92 1.07 -8.93 27.91
CA THR A 92 2.09 -8.24 28.71
C THR A 92 3.51 -8.35 28.15
N THR A 93 4.30 -7.29 28.34
CA THR A 93 5.74 -7.31 28.06
C THR A 93 6.55 -8.10 29.10
N SER A 94 5.92 -8.48 30.23
CA SER A 94 6.56 -9.32 31.24
C SER A 94 6.71 -10.76 30.78
N GLU A 95 7.83 -11.37 31.15
CA GLU A 95 8.11 -12.79 30.88
C GLU A 95 7.45 -13.66 31.94
N ILE A 96 6.93 -14.82 31.54
CA ILE A 96 6.32 -15.76 32.47
C ILE A 96 7.43 -16.47 33.25
N ASN A 97 7.38 -16.40 34.59
CA ASN A 97 8.31 -17.15 35.41
C ASN A 97 8.04 -18.65 35.28
N SER A 98 9.05 -19.44 34.91
CA SER A 98 8.95 -20.89 34.82
C SER A 98 8.60 -21.57 36.15
N SER A 99 8.87 -20.95 37.29
CA SER A 99 8.46 -21.46 38.60
C SER A 99 7.11 -20.93 39.09
N SER A 100 6.44 -20.07 38.33
CA SER A 100 5.14 -19.51 38.73
C SER A 100 3.97 -20.43 38.41
N ILE A 101 2.83 -20.13 39.02
CA ILE A 101 1.54 -20.72 38.67
C ILE A 101 1.16 -20.52 37.19
N PHE A 102 1.74 -19.54 36.50
CA PHE A 102 1.42 -19.22 35.12
C PHE A 102 2.16 -20.09 34.09
N LEU A 103 3.09 -20.95 34.51
CA LEU A 103 3.69 -21.92 33.61
C LEU A 103 2.59 -22.85 33.05
N ASN A 104 2.54 -22.95 31.71
CA ASN A 104 1.53 -23.69 30.95
C ASN A 104 0.08 -23.29 31.27
N TRP A 105 -0.14 -22.03 31.69
CA TRP A 105 -1.48 -21.53 32.06
C TRP A 105 -2.52 -21.74 30.95
N ASN A 106 -2.12 -21.54 29.70
CA ASN A 106 -3.04 -21.61 28.56
C ASN A 106 -3.47 -23.05 28.23
N ASP A 107 -2.77 -24.06 28.74
CA ASP A 107 -2.95 -25.48 28.38
C ASP A 107 -3.66 -26.30 29.46
N ILE A 108 -4.07 -25.66 30.55
CA ILE A 108 -4.70 -26.33 31.71
C ILE A 108 -6.19 -26.00 31.82
N SER A 109 -6.93 -26.89 32.50
CA SER A 109 -8.38 -26.74 32.73
C SER A 109 -8.70 -25.54 33.61
N LYS A 110 -9.95 -25.07 33.57
CA LYS A 110 -10.44 -24.01 34.47
C LYS A 110 -10.40 -24.43 35.95
N GLU A 111 -10.61 -25.71 36.24
CA GLU A 111 -10.46 -26.28 37.58
C GLU A 111 -9.00 -26.24 38.06
N ASP A 112 -8.05 -26.59 37.19
CA ASP A 112 -6.63 -26.50 37.50
C ASP A 112 -6.18 -25.04 37.67
N LYS A 113 -6.66 -24.13 36.82
CA LYS A 113 -6.43 -22.68 36.97
C LYS A 113 -6.93 -22.20 38.33
N LEU A 114 -8.13 -22.61 38.73
CA LEU A 114 -8.71 -22.27 40.03
C LEU A 114 -7.85 -22.80 41.19
N ASN A 115 -7.42 -24.07 41.13
CA ASN A 115 -6.55 -24.67 42.15
C ASN A 115 -5.21 -23.92 42.26
N LYS A 116 -4.62 -23.57 41.12
CA LYS A 116 -3.37 -22.79 41.08
C LYS A 116 -3.55 -21.42 41.73
N ILE A 117 -4.55 -20.63 41.36
CA ILE A 117 -4.75 -19.31 41.97
C ILE A 117 -5.11 -19.40 43.47
N ALA A 118 -5.76 -20.48 43.91
CA ALA A 118 -6.10 -20.71 45.32
C ALA A 118 -4.90 -21.08 46.19
N SER A 119 -3.81 -21.59 45.59
CA SER A 119 -2.56 -21.90 46.29
C SER A 119 -1.70 -20.67 46.59
N VAL A 120 -2.02 -19.51 46.01
CA VAL A 120 -1.24 -18.28 46.17
C VAL A 120 -1.49 -17.69 47.56
N SER A 121 -0.41 -17.41 48.29
CA SER A 121 -0.48 -16.65 49.55
C SER A 121 -0.58 -15.15 49.25
N PRO A 122 -1.72 -14.48 49.54
CA PRO A 122 -1.89 -13.07 49.20
C PRO A 122 -1.00 -12.18 50.04
N ASN A 123 -0.25 -11.30 49.37
CA ASN A 123 0.50 -10.22 50.01
C ASN A 123 -0.34 -8.93 50.09
N LYS A 124 0.19 -7.87 50.71
CA LYS A 124 -0.49 -6.57 50.84
C LYS A 124 -0.91 -5.94 49.51
N THR A 125 -0.20 -6.27 48.42
CA THR A 125 -0.44 -5.71 47.08
C THR A 125 -1.63 -6.36 46.41
N ILE A 126 -1.83 -7.67 46.60
CA ILE A 126 -2.88 -8.44 45.90
C ILE A 126 -4.09 -8.80 46.78
N SER A 127 -4.00 -8.67 48.10
CA SER A 127 -5.03 -9.16 49.04
C SER A 127 -6.44 -8.67 48.72
N LYS A 128 -6.62 -7.38 48.39
CA LYS A 128 -7.92 -6.82 47.99
C LYS A 128 -8.51 -7.54 46.77
N TYR A 129 -7.69 -7.80 45.76
CA TYR A 129 -8.11 -8.43 44.50
C TYR A 129 -8.38 -9.91 44.71
N TYR A 130 -7.50 -10.59 45.44
CA TYR A 130 -7.64 -11.99 45.85
C TYR A 130 -8.98 -12.19 46.59
N ASP A 131 -9.25 -11.40 47.62
CA ASP A 131 -10.47 -11.49 48.41
C ASP A 131 -11.73 -11.27 47.57
N PHE A 132 -11.69 -10.35 46.61
CA PHE A 132 -12.81 -10.13 45.69
C PHE A 132 -13.05 -11.35 44.80
N VAL A 133 -12.00 -11.86 44.15
CA VAL A 133 -12.07 -13.02 43.25
C VAL A 133 -12.71 -14.22 43.94
N PHE A 134 -12.28 -14.53 45.17
CA PHE A 134 -12.78 -15.70 45.90
C PHE A 134 -14.13 -15.50 46.61
N LYS A 135 -14.58 -14.25 46.77
CA LYS A 135 -15.95 -13.93 47.23
C LYS A 135 -16.95 -13.87 46.07
N HIS A 136 -16.47 -13.78 44.83
CA HIS A 136 -17.30 -13.69 43.65
C HIS A 136 -18.05 -15.00 43.36
N ASN A 137 -19.05 -14.93 42.47
CA ASN A 137 -19.77 -16.12 42.03
C ASN A 137 -18.79 -17.15 41.41
N ARG A 138 -18.81 -18.39 41.92
CA ARG A 138 -17.89 -19.46 41.49
C ARG A 138 -18.08 -19.86 40.03
N GLU A 139 -19.31 -19.89 39.53
CA GLU A 139 -19.60 -20.25 38.13
C GLU A 139 -19.09 -19.18 37.18
N GLU A 140 -19.29 -17.89 37.52
CA GLU A 140 -18.74 -16.77 36.76
C GLU A 140 -17.20 -16.79 36.77
N LEU A 141 -16.59 -17.09 37.92
CA LEU A 141 -15.14 -17.26 38.04
C LEU A 141 -14.61 -18.38 37.13
N LEU A 142 -15.24 -19.56 37.17
CA LEU A 142 -14.83 -20.67 36.30
C LEU A 142 -15.02 -20.33 34.81
N SER A 143 -16.11 -19.64 34.45
CA SER A 143 -16.36 -19.15 33.10
C SER A 143 -15.26 -18.19 32.62
N VAL A 144 -14.82 -17.25 33.46
CA VAL A 144 -13.70 -16.35 33.14
C VAL A 144 -12.38 -17.12 33.02
N LEU A 145 -12.08 -18.03 33.96
CA LEU A 145 -10.83 -18.81 33.95
C LEU A 145 -10.73 -19.74 32.74
N GLU A 146 -11.85 -20.30 32.28
CA GLU A 146 -11.93 -21.09 31.05
C GLU A 146 -11.42 -20.30 29.84
N LYS A 147 -11.83 -19.03 29.74
CA LYS A 147 -11.55 -18.15 28.61
C LYS A 147 -10.24 -17.37 28.74
N LEU A 148 -9.69 -17.24 29.95
CA LEU A 148 -8.52 -16.41 30.24
C LEU A 148 -7.21 -17.08 29.82
N THR A 149 -6.50 -16.41 28.94
CA THR A 149 -5.17 -16.75 28.44
C THR A 149 -4.16 -15.65 28.75
N ILE A 150 -2.88 -16.01 28.84
CA ILE A 150 -1.77 -15.09 29.09
C ILE A 150 -0.84 -15.11 27.88
N ILE A 151 -0.59 -13.94 27.32
CA ILE A 151 0.35 -13.70 26.23
C ILE A 151 1.49 -12.85 26.80
N GLY A 152 2.50 -13.53 27.33
CA GLY A 152 3.69 -12.88 27.90
C GLY A 152 4.76 -12.56 26.86
N SER A 153 5.85 -11.96 27.34
CA SER A 153 7.07 -11.66 26.56
C SER A 153 6.81 -10.84 25.29
N GLN A 154 5.82 -9.96 25.32
CA GLN A 154 5.52 -9.08 24.19
C GLN A 154 6.65 -8.09 23.94
N PRO A 155 6.86 -7.66 22.67
CA PRO A 155 7.85 -6.67 22.33
C PRO A 155 7.63 -5.38 23.12
N THR A 156 8.71 -4.70 23.48
CA THR A 156 8.65 -3.32 24.02
C THR A 156 8.04 -2.37 22.99
N ILE A 157 7.70 -1.14 23.39
CA ILE A 157 7.10 -0.17 22.47
C ILE A 157 7.97 0.11 21.23
N ASP A 158 9.28 0.25 21.40
CA ASP A 158 10.21 0.49 20.29
C ASP A 158 10.30 -0.73 19.37
N GLU A 159 10.39 -1.93 19.95
CA GLU A 159 10.41 -3.19 19.19
C GLU A 159 9.11 -3.40 18.40
N LYS A 160 7.95 -3.13 19.02
CA LYS A 160 6.64 -3.24 18.35
C LYS A 160 6.47 -2.21 17.24
N TYR A 161 6.99 -0.99 17.43
CA TYR A 161 6.98 0.05 16.40
C TYR A 161 7.78 -0.39 15.17
N GLU A 162 8.99 -0.92 15.35
CA GLU A 162 9.82 -1.43 14.25
C GLU A 162 9.23 -2.69 13.59
N GLU A 163 8.64 -3.60 14.37
CA GLU A 163 7.92 -4.77 13.86
C GLU A 163 6.80 -4.36 12.89
N LEU A 164 6.00 -3.36 13.27
CA LEU A 164 4.88 -2.87 12.46
C LEU A 164 5.30 -2.25 11.13
N LYS A 165 6.48 -1.64 11.05
CA LYS A 165 7.03 -1.12 9.78
C LYS A 165 7.20 -2.22 8.73
N SER A 166 7.46 -3.44 9.19
CA SER A 166 7.66 -4.61 8.34
C SER A 166 6.37 -5.38 8.05
N HIS A 167 5.22 -4.88 8.48
CA HIS A 167 3.94 -5.53 8.26
C HIS A 167 3.62 -5.64 6.76
N SER A 168 3.10 -6.79 6.33
CA SER A 168 2.82 -7.08 4.91
C SER A 168 1.94 -6.04 4.21
N SER A 169 1.00 -5.44 4.94
CA SER A 169 0.15 -4.34 4.47
C SER A 169 0.91 -3.09 4.02
N PHE A 170 2.19 -2.92 4.41
CA PHE A 170 3.02 -1.77 4.07
C PHE A 170 3.99 -2.05 2.93
N LEU A 171 3.96 -3.25 2.33
CA LEU A 171 4.90 -3.69 1.29
C LEU A 171 5.00 -2.74 0.08
N THR A 172 3.91 -2.02 -0.24
CA THR A 172 3.86 -1.08 -1.37
C THR A 172 4.37 0.32 -1.03
N ILE A 173 4.60 0.61 0.26
CA ILE A 173 5.07 1.91 0.73
C ILE A 173 6.61 1.92 0.68
N PRO A 174 7.25 2.87 -0.02
CA PRO A 174 8.71 2.97 -0.02
C PRO A 174 9.27 3.14 1.40
N ASP A 175 10.37 2.47 1.74
CA ASP A 175 10.98 2.44 3.08
C ASP A 175 11.12 3.84 3.72
N GLN A 176 11.58 4.82 2.94
CA GLN A 176 11.74 6.22 3.37
C GLN A 176 10.44 6.94 3.77
N HIS A 177 9.28 6.35 3.49
CA HIS A 177 7.96 6.91 3.75
C HIS A 177 7.16 6.09 4.77
N VAL A 178 7.64 4.93 5.21
CA VAL A 178 6.92 4.04 6.12
C VAL A 178 6.59 4.72 7.44
N ASP A 179 7.53 5.47 8.05
CA ASP A 179 7.28 6.22 9.28
C ASP A 179 6.13 7.23 9.11
N ASN A 180 6.17 8.03 8.04
CA ASN A 180 5.14 9.04 7.77
C ASN A 180 3.78 8.39 7.52
N PHE A 181 3.76 7.30 6.74
CA PHE A 181 2.55 6.52 6.50
C PHE A 181 1.97 5.97 7.81
N MET A 182 2.80 5.35 8.65
CA MET A 182 2.38 4.80 9.94
C MET A 182 1.87 5.89 10.89
N HIS A 183 2.49 7.07 10.92
CA HIS A 183 1.98 8.22 11.68
C HIS A 183 0.58 8.65 11.24
N LYS A 184 0.28 8.64 9.93
CA LYS A 184 -1.07 8.91 9.43
C LYS A 184 -2.07 7.85 9.90
N MET A 185 -1.69 6.58 9.85
CA MET A 185 -2.54 5.49 10.33
C MET A 185 -2.85 5.61 11.84
N LEU A 186 -1.84 5.88 12.67
CA LEU A 186 -2.01 6.11 14.11
C LEU A 186 -2.83 7.37 14.40
N GLY A 187 -2.66 8.41 13.58
CA GLY A 187 -3.48 9.62 13.61
C GLY A 187 -4.96 9.32 13.36
N TYR A 188 -5.27 8.52 12.33
CA TYR A 188 -6.63 8.08 12.03
C TYR A 188 -7.25 7.30 13.19
N ILE A 189 -6.52 6.36 13.78
CA ILE A 189 -6.95 5.60 14.96
C ILE A 189 -7.32 6.55 16.10
N SER A 190 -6.49 7.56 16.36
CA SER A 190 -6.73 8.55 17.41
C SER A 190 -7.94 9.45 17.12
N MET A 191 -8.16 9.82 15.86
CA MET A 191 -9.30 10.65 15.46
C MET A 191 -10.64 9.94 15.66
N LYS A 192 -10.68 8.60 15.60
CA LYS A 192 -11.92 7.84 15.86
C LYS A 192 -12.45 8.03 17.28
N ALA A 193 -11.56 8.12 18.27
CA ALA A 193 -11.94 8.44 19.66
C ALA A 193 -12.54 9.85 19.81
N ILE A 194 -12.12 10.80 18.98
CA ILE A 194 -12.63 12.17 19.02
C ILE A 194 -14.03 12.25 18.41
N ASN A 195 -14.27 11.45 17.35
CA ASN A 195 -15.53 11.46 16.61
C ASN A 195 -16.67 10.74 17.37
N ASP A 196 -16.36 9.71 18.15
CA ASP A 196 -17.28 9.07 19.09
C ASP A 196 -16.57 8.90 20.44
N MET A 197 -16.82 9.85 21.34
CA MET A 197 -16.15 9.92 22.66
C MET A 197 -16.58 8.81 23.62
N ASP A 198 -17.72 8.17 23.38
CA ASP A 198 -18.25 7.10 24.23
C ASP A 198 -17.91 5.71 23.66
N ARG A 199 -17.61 5.61 22.36
CA ARG A 199 -17.32 4.35 21.67
C ARG A 199 -16.17 4.49 20.68
N TRP A 200 -14.96 4.27 21.18
CA TRP A 200 -13.80 4.23 20.32
C TRP A 200 -13.71 2.89 19.57
N HIS A 201 -14.15 2.91 18.31
CA HIS A 201 -14.12 1.74 17.44
C HIS A 201 -13.60 2.05 16.04
N ILE A 202 -13.14 1.01 15.35
CA ILE A 202 -12.62 1.07 13.99
C ILE A 202 -13.19 -0.09 13.20
N GLU A 203 -13.94 0.23 12.14
CA GLU A 203 -14.44 -0.77 11.20
C GLU A 203 -13.36 -1.09 10.16
N ARG A 204 -13.08 -2.38 9.96
CA ARG A 204 -12.00 -2.84 9.07
C ARG A 204 -12.12 -2.30 7.65
N ASN A 205 -13.33 -2.25 7.11
CA ASN A 205 -13.58 -1.85 5.74
C ASN A 205 -13.34 -0.35 5.55
N GLU A 206 -13.68 0.45 6.56
CA GLU A 206 -13.40 1.89 6.54
C GLU A 206 -11.91 2.16 6.68
N PHE A 207 -11.27 1.51 7.66
CA PHE A 207 -9.82 1.58 7.86
C PHE A 207 -9.05 1.23 6.58
N LYS A 208 -9.50 0.21 5.84
CA LYS A 208 -8.92 -0.18 4.54
C LYS A 208 -8.95 0.96 3.53
N ARG A 209 -10.10 1.62 3.36
CA ARG A 209 -10.27 2.72 2.40
C ARG A 209 -9.37 3.90 2.74
N GLU A 210 -9.26 4.25 4.02
CA GLU A 210 -8.38 5.33 4.48
C GLU A 210 -6.90 4.98 4.31
N MET A 211 -6.52 3.73 4.59
CA MET A 211 -5.18 3.21 4.34
C MET A 211 -4.80 3.35 2.86
N GLU A 212 -5.68 2.92 1.94
CA GLU A 212 -5.50 3.08 0.49
C GLU A 212 -5.39 4.56 0.09
N GLY A 213 -6.25 5.42 0.66
CA GLY A 213 -6.21 6.86 0.44
C GLY A 213 -4.89 7.50 0.85
N PHE A 214 -4.37 7.18 2.04
CA PHE A 214 -3.09 7.69 2.50
C PHE A 214 -1.90 7.16 1.69
N ALA A 215 -1.99 5.91 1.21
CA ALA A 215 -0.93 5.26 0.46
C ALA A 215 -0.70 5.90 -0.92
N LYS A 216 -1.76 6.42 -1.57
CA LYS A 216 -1.67 7.07 -2.90
C LYS A 216 -0.59 8.15 -2.96
N ALA A 217 -0.43 8.94 -1.90
CA ALA A 217 0.56 10.02 -1.86
C ALA A 217 2.02 9.53 -1.83
N PHE A 218 2.24 8.23 -1.58
CA PHE A 218 3.57 7.63 -1.42
C PHE A 218 3.91 6.60 -2.51
N ILE A 219 2.89 6.05 -3.18
CA ILE A 219 3.03 5.02 -4.22
C ILE A 219 3.31 5.61 -5.62
N ASP A 220 3.25 6.94 -5.76
CA ASP A 220 3.32 7.60 -7.06
C ASP A 220 4.76 7.81 -7.55
N LYS A 221 5.26 6.86 -8.33
CA LYS A 221 6.32 7.11 -9.32
C LYS A 221 5.93 6.42 -10.60
N ASP A 222 5.57 7.21 -11.61
CA ASP A 222 5.57 6.78 -13.01
C ASP A 222 6.82 5.93 -13.29
N TYR A 223 6.67 4.88 -14.10
CA TYR A 223 7.79 4.01 -14.44
C TYR A 223 8.86 4.78 -15.23
N PRO A 224 10.17 4.55 -14.97
CA PRO A 224 11.22 5.18 -15.75
C PRO A 224 11.12 4.72 -17.20
N PHE A 225 11.17 5.66 -18.14
CA PHE A 225 11.16 5.34 -19.55
C PHE A 225 12.45 4.60 -19.95
N PRO A 226 12.39 3.41 -20.58
CA PRO A 226 13.58 2.66 -20.96
C PRO A 226 14.30 3.31 -22.16
N LEU A 227 15.44 3.94 -21.88
CA LEU A 227 16.29 4.55 -22.91
C LEU A 227 17.06 3.48 -23.69
N VAL A 228 16.77 3.37 -24.99
CA VAL A 228 17.49 2.53 -25.94
C VAL A 228 18.49 3.38 -26.71
N ALA A 229 19.78 3.05 -26.67
CA ALA A 229 20.81 3.74 -27.45
C ALA A 229 20.80 3.31 -28.92
N LYS A 230 21.26 4.19 -29.83
CA LYS A 230 21.32 3.93 -31.28
C LYS A 230 22.15 2.68 -31.66
N ARG A 231 23.12 2.30 -30.82
CA ARG A 231 23.98 1.12 -31.03
C ARG A 231 23.30 -0.21 -30.69
N GLU A 232 22.15 -0.15 -30.01
CA GLU A 232 21.43 -1.34 -29.52
C GLU A 232 20.39 -1.87 -30.52
N VAL A 233 20.23 -1.22 -31.67
CA VAL A 233 19.30 -1.63 -32.73
C VAL A 233 20.06 -2.13 -33.96
N ASP A 234 19.64 -3.28 -34.48
CA ASP A 234 20.23 -3.89 -35.67
C ASP A 234 19.60 -3.31 -36.94
N LYS A 235 20.45 -2.96 -37.91
CA LYS A 235 20.09 -2.35 -39.19
C LYS A 235 20.24 -3.32 -40.37
N SER A 236 20.44 -4.61 -40.11
CA SER A 236 20.71 -5.59 -41.16
C SER A 236 19.50 -5.92 -42.04
N ASN A 237 18.27 -5.79 -41.51
CA ASN A 237 17.01 -6.18 -42.18
C ASN A 237 16.04 -5.00 -42.38
N LEU A 238 16.43 -4.02 -43.22
CA LEU A 238 15.63 -2.80 -43.43
C LEU A 238 14.65 -2.88 -44.60
N SER A 239 14.71 -3.91 -45.42
CA SER A 239 14.05 -3.95 -46.73
C SER A 239 12.54 -4.23 -46.72
N ASN A 240 11.90 -4.34 -45.55
CA ASN A 240 10.53 -4.87 -45.43
C ASN A 240 9.52 -3.94 -44.71
N PHE A 241 9.87 -2.68 -44.42
CA PHE A 241 8.95 -1.75 -43.75
C PHE A 241 8.23 -0.83 -44.76
N ASN A 242 6.90 -0.78 -44.69
CA ASN A 242 6.06 0.02 -45.58
C ASN A 242 6.35 1.52 -45.46
N PHE A 243 6.69 1.99 -44.26
CA PHE A 243 7.00 3.41 -44.06
C PHE A 243 8.25 3.84 -44.83
N ILE A 244 9.24 2.95 -45.05
CA ILE A 244 10.45 3.28 -45.80
C ILE A 244 10.11 3.57 -47.27
N ASP A 245 9.22 2.76 -47.86
CA ASP A 245 8.74 2.98 -49.22
C ASP A 245 7.96 4.29 -49.35
N GLU A 246 7.19 4.66 -48.32
CA GLU A 246 6.54 5.97 -48.26
C GLU A 246 7.56 7.12 -48.25
N LEU A 247 8.58 7.05 -47.38
CA LEU A 247 9.63 8.08 -47.28
C LEU A 247 10.38 8.26 -48.61
N ARG A 248 10.64 7.18 -49.34
CA ARG A 248 11.23 7.22 -50.68
C ARG A 248 10.30 7.87 -51.71
N LYS A 249 9.00 7.58 -51.67
CA LYS A 249 8.01 8.17 -52.59
C LYS A 249 7.83 9.68 -52.38
N ILE A 250 8.00 10.17 -51.16
CA ILE A 250 8.05 11.62 -50.88
C ILE A 250 9.45 12.22 -51.06
N ASP A 251 10.40 11.50 -51.68
CA ASP A 251 11.72 11.99 -52.09
C ASP A 251 12.59 12.49 -50.91
N LEU A 252 12.57 11.78 -49.78
CA LEU A 252 13.51 12.05 -48.68
C LEU A 252 14.87 11.40 -48.92
N ASP A 253 15.92 12.04 -48.41
CA ASP A 253 17.28 11.55 -48.54
C ASP A 253 17.54 10.32 -47.66
N GLU A 254 18.52 9.51 -48.06
CA GLU A 254 18.87 8.26 -47.37
C GLU A 254 19.34 8.48 -45.91
N ILE A 255 19.89 9.65 -45.56
CA ILE A 255 20.31 9.93 -44.17
C ILE A 255 19.06 10.08 -43.29
N THR A 256 18.06 10.83 -43.76
CA THR A 256 16.77 11.00 -43.08
C THR A 256 16.03 9.67 -42.93
N ILE A 257 16.01 8.85 -43.99
CA ILE A 257 15.39 7.51 -43.96
C ILE A 257 16.10 6.63 -42.91
N ASN A 258 17.44 6.61 -42.89
CA ASN A 258 18.21 5.84 -41.90
C ASN A 258 17.95 6.30 -40.46
N ASN A 259 17.73 7.59 -40.22
CA ASN A 259 17.37 8.10 -38.89
C ASN A 259 15.95 7.67 -38.49
N ALA A 260 14.99 7.71 -39.41
CA ALA A 260 13.62 7.24 -39.18
C ALA A 260 13.59 5.75 -38.78
N VAL A 261 14.35 4.92 -39.48
CA VAL A 261 14.53 3.50 -39.15
C VAL A 261 15.08 3.31 -37.74
N VAL A 262 16.10 4.08 -37.36
CA VAL A 262 16.70 3.98 -36.02
C VAL A 262 15.68 4.36 -34.95
N ASP A 263 14.92 5.43 -35.13
CA ASP A 263 13.93 5.85 -34.16
C ASP A 263 12.76 4.85 -34.05
N PHE A 264 12.30 4.28 -35.18
CA PHE A 264 11.33 3.19 -35.22
C PHE A 264 11.77 1.96 -34.40
N LEU A 265 12.96 1.41 -34.69
CA LEU A 265 13.45 0.22 -33.98
C LEU A 265 13.67 0.47 -32.49
N ARG A 266 14.11 1.69 -32.12
CA ARG A 266 14.29 2.07 -30.73
C ARG A 266 12.94 2.17 -30.02
N ALA A 267 11.92 2.73 -30.67
CA ALA A 267 10.57 2.81 -30.12
C ALA A 267 9.98 1.42 -29.88
N GLU A 268 10.04 0.52 -30.86
CA GLU A 268 9.56 -0.87 -30.72
C GLU A 268 10.27 -1.60 -29.56
N ARG A 269 11.59 -1.42 -29.43
CA ARG A 269 12.36 -2.01 -28.33
C ARG A 269 11.99 -1.43 -26.97
N SER A 270 11.77 -0.12 -26.88
CA SER A 270 11.27 0.52 -25.64
C SER A 270 9.89 0.01 -25.26
N SER A 271 8.95 -0.10 -26.20
CA SER A 271 7.61 -0.66 -25.96
C SER A 271 7.68 -2.09 -25.42
N LEU A 272 8.53 -2.94 -26.01
CA LEU A 272 8.76 -4.30 -25.53
C LEU A 272 9.37 -4.35 -24.13
N GLN A 273 10.31 -3.44 -23.80
CA GLN A 273 10.89 -3.37 -22.45
C GLN A 273 9.88 -2.92 -21.41
N ILE A 274 9.02 -1.96 -21.75
CA ILE A 274 7.91 -1.52 -20.89
C ILE A 274 6.99 -2.72 -20.60
N LEU A 275 6.51 -3.40 -21.64
CA LEU A 275 5.57 -4.52 -21.50
C LEU A 275 6.17 -5.75 -20.80
N LYS A 276 7.49 -5.98 -20.95
CA LYS A 276 8.19 -7.06 -20.25
C LYS A 276 8.23 -6.85 -18.73
N LEU A 277 8.38 -5.60 -18.29
CA LEU A 277 8.45 -5.24 -16.87
C LEU A 277 7.08 -4.96 -16.28
N HIS A 278 6.18 -4.36 -17.06
CA HIS A 278 4.88 -3.86 -16.63
C HIS A 278 3.83 -4.18 -17.69
N THR A 279 3.33 -5.42 -17.69
CA THR A 279 2.30 -5.87 -18.65
C THR A 279 1.01 -5.06 -18.57
N SER A 280 0.71 -4.45 -17.41
CA SER A 280 -0.42 -3.54 -17.20
C SER A 280 -0.34 -2.23 -17.99
N MET A 281 0.79 -1.93 -18.65
CA MET A 281 0.95 -0.73 -19.49
C MET A 281 0.42 -0.91 -20.92
N ALA A 282 -0.11 -2.08 -21.30
CA ALA A 282 -0.60 -2.33 -22.66
C ALA A 282 -1.63 -1.29 -23.13
N ASP A 283 -2.69 -1.10 -22.34
CA ASP A 283 -3.77 -0.15 -22.69
C ASP A 283 -3.24 1.28 -22.79
N ASN A 284 -2.34 1.70 -21.89
CA ASN A 284 -1.76 3.05 -21.92
C ASN A 284 -0.88 3.29 -23.17
N LEU A 285 -0.22 2.25 -23.70
CA LEU A 285 0.56 2.34 -24.94
C LEU A 285 -0.34 2.38 -26.17
N GLU A 286 -1.45 1.65 -26.16
CA GLU A 286 -2.47 1.68 -27.21
C GLU A 286 -3.16 3.05 -27.27
N ASP A 287 -3.60 3.57 -26.11
CA ASP A 287 -4.17 4.91 -25.97
C ASP A 287 -3.23 6.00 -26.49
N PHE A 288 -1.93 5.85 -26.28
CA PHE A 288 -0.91 6.76 -26.82
C PHE A 288 -0.87 6.73 -28.36
N ASP A 289 -0.87 5.53 -28.96
CA ASP A 289 -0.87 5.35 -30.42
C ASP A 289 -2.15 5.91 -31.06
N ASP A 290 -3.33 5.67 -30.47
CA ASP A 290 -4.61 6.20 -30.92
C ASP A 290 -4.63 7.73 -30.90
N THR A 291 -4.15 8.28 -29.79
CA THR A 291 -4.04 9.71 -29.56
C THR A 291 -3.04 10.36 -30.53
N LEU A 292 -1.99 9.65 -30.94
CA LEU A 292 -1.03 10.07 -31.96
C LEU A 292 -1.65 10.00 -33.36
N SER A 293 -2.36 8.92 -33.69
CA SER A 293 -3.05 8.73 -34.97
C SER A 293 -4.08 9.84 -35.27
N ASN A 294 -4.86 10.22 -34.25
CA ASN A 294 -5.79 11.34 -34.32
C ASN A 294 -5.07 12.67 -34.66
N ASN A 295 -3.92 12.94 -34.02
CA ASN A 295 -3.12 14.13 -34.31
C ASN A 295 -2.57 14.13 -35.74
N LEU A 296 -2.06 12.99 -36.21
CA LEU A 296 -1.53 12.85 -37.58
C LEU A 296 -2.63 13.14 -38.61
N SER A 297 -3.86 12.67 -38.37
CA SER A 297 -5.02 12.94 -39.21
C SER A 297 -5.35 14.44 -39.29
N LEU A 298 -5.24 15.18 -38.18
CA LEU A 298 -5.42 16.64 -38.18
C LEU A 298 -4.34 17.36 -38.98
N VAL A 299 -3.08 16.93 -38.86
CA VAL A 299 -1.97 17.49 -39.65
C VAL A 299 -2.20 17.21 -41.15
N LYS A 300 -2.63 16.01 -41.52
CA LYS A 300 -2.96 15.68 -42.91
C LYS A 300 -4.13 16.49 -43.45
N LEU A 301 -5.17 16.71 -42.65
CA LEU A 301 -6.29 17.57 -43.02
C LEU A 301 -5.82 18.99 -43.33
N LYS A 302 -4.98 19.58 -42.47
CA LYS A 302 -4.40 20.92 -42.66
C LYS A 302 -3.69 21.06 -44.00
N HIS A 303 -2.84 20.10 -44.36
CA HIS A 303 -2.08 20.13 -45.63
C HIS A 303 -2.94 19.76 -46.85
N SER A 304 -3.94 18.89 -46.69
CA SER A 304 -4.89 18.55 -47.78
C SER A 304 -5.70 19.77 -48.26
N ALA A 305 -6.08 20.66 -47.33
CA ALA A 305 -6.81 21.89 -47.64
C ALA A 305 -5.98 22.91 -48.46
N ILE A 306 -4.65 22.81 -48.41
CA ILE A 306 -3.73 23.63 -49.21
C ILE A 306 -3.69 23.08 -50.65
N ILE A 307 -3.54 21.76 -50.80
CA ILE A 307 -3.46 21.09 -52.10
C ILE A 307 -4.76 21.26 -52.91
N SER A 308 -5.92 21.18 -52.25
CA SER A 308 -7.23 21.32 -52.90
C SER A 308 -7.48 22.70 -53.51
N ARG A 309 -6.83 23.75 -52.99
CA ARG A 309 -6.99 25.13 -53.47
C ARG A 309 -6.11 25.48 -54.68
N GLU A 310 -4.98 24.81 -54.85
CA GLU A 310 -3.90 25.29 -55.72
C GLU A 310 -3.72 24.52 -57.04
N LYS A 311 -4.48 23.43 -57.31
CA LYS A 311 -4.27 22.55 -58.50
C LYS A 311 -2.78 22.28 -58.75
N GLN A 312 -2.11 21.80 -57.69
CA GLN A 312 -0.66 21.69 -57.63
C GLN A 312 -0.09 20.68 -58.63
N ARG A 313 1.10 20.98 -59.16
CA ARG A 313 1.91 20.03 -59.95
C ARG A 313 2.51 18.97 -59.03
N LYS A 314 2.86 17.80 -59.57
CA LYS A 314 3.51 16.69 -58.84
C LYS A 314 4.68 17.13 -57.92
N LEU A 315 5.52 18.06 -58.37
CA LEU A 315 6.64 18.58 -57.56
C LEU A 315 6.17 19.37 -56.32
N GLU A 316 5.06 20.09 -56.43
CA GLU A 316 4.46 20.85 -55.31
C GLU A 316 3.76 19.91 -54.32
N THR A 317 3.13 18.83 -54.80
CA THR A 317 2.56 17.78 -53.94
C THR A 317 3.64 17.07 -53.12
N ILE A 318 4.78 16.75 -53.73
CA ILE A 318 5.94 16.18 -53.02
C ILE A 318 6.47 17.17 -51.99
N SER A 319 6.62 18.45 -52.35
CA SER A 319 7.05 19.50 -51.41
C SER A 319 6.11 19.61 -50.20
N THR A 320 4.80 19.58 -50.42
CA THR A 320 3.79 19.61 -49.35
C THR A 320 3.85 18.36 -48.47
N SER A 321 4.05 17.18 -49.08
CA SER A 321 4.22 15.92 -48.34
C SER A 321 5.46 15.95 -47.43
N LYS A 322 6.58 16.50 -47.90
CA LYS A 322 7.79 16.72 -47.09
C LYS A 322 7.54 17.68 -45.92
N LYS A 323 6.78 18.77 -46.14
CA LYS A 323 6.41 19.70 -45.06
C LYS A 323 5.54 19.03 -44.01
N MET A 324 4.56 18.24 -44.46
CA MET A 324 3.68 17.47 -43.58
C MET A 324 4.47 16.46 -42.74
N TYR A 325 5.38 15.70 -43.36
CA TYR A 325 6.26 14.78 -42.66
C TYR A 325 7.03 15.47 -41.53
N SER A 326 7.68 16.60 -41.83
CA SER A 326 8.39 17.39 -40.81
C SER A 326 7.47 17.87 -39.69
N GLU A 327 6.26 18.33 -40.01
CA GLU A 327 5.28 18.77 -39.01
C GLU A 327 4.80 17.61 -38.12
N CYS A 328 4.57 16.41 -38.69
CA CYS A 328 4.23 15.22 -37.92
C CYS A 328 5.32 14.88 -36.88
N LEU A 329 6.60 14.93 -37.26
CA LEU A 329 7.72 14.63 -36.35
C LEU A 329 7.94 15.70 -35.28
N LEU A 330 7.38 16.89 -35.44
CA LEU A 330 7.46 18.01 -34.52
C LEU A 330 6.19 18.19 -33.67
N LEU A 331 5.26 17.23 -33.73
CA LEU A 331 4.15 17.20 -32.79
C LEU A 331 4.69 17.22 -31.36
N ASN A 332 4.09 18.06 -30.50
CA ASN A 332 4.51 18.16 -29.10
C ASN A 332 4.42 16.79 -28.43
N ASP A 333 5.48 16.43 -27.70
CA ASP A 333 5.60 15.13 -27.03
C ASP A 333 4.40 14.87 -26.13
N LYS A 334 3.60 13.88 -26.48
CA LYS A 334 2.52 13.41 -25.61
C LYS A 334 3.10 12.51 -24.52
N LYS A 335 2.57 12.62 -23.30
CA LYS A 335 2.95 11.73 -22.20
C LYS A 335 2.21 10.40 -22.35
N ILE A 336 2.88 9.31 -21.97
CA ILE A 336 2.21 8.02 -21.74
C ILE A 336 1.82 8.00 -20.27
N LEU A 337 0.55 7.69 -19.98
CA LEU A 337 0.08 7.59 -18.61
C LEU A 337 0.86 6.50 -17.86
N GLY A 338 1.36 6.81 -16.65
CA GLY A 338 2.12 5.85 -15.85
C GLY A 338 3.60 5.70 -16.25
N ILE A 339 4.10 6.51 -17.19
CA ILE A 339 5.52 6.53 -17.60
C ILE A 339 6.06 7.95 -17.48
N GLN A 340 7.30 8.05 -16.97
CA GLN A 340 8.04 9.31 -16.91
C GLN A 340 8.28 9.87 -18.32
N GLU A 341 8.93 11.02 -18.41
CA GLU A 341 9.20 11.70 -19.67
C GLU A 341 9.77 10.75 -20.75
N ILE A 342 9.02 10.62 -21.85
CA ILE A 342 9.43 9.78 -22.98
C ILE A 342 10.57 10.46 -23.73
N ALA A 343 11.51 9.67 -24.24
CA ALA A 343 12.53 10.22 -25.10
C ALA A 343 11.96 10.54 -26.48
N GLY A 344 12.33 11.69 -27.07
CA GLY A 344 11.76 12.15 -28.35
C GLY A 344 11.95 11.22 -29.56
N TYR A 345 12.79 10.18 -29.47
CA TYR A 345 12.85 9.14 -30.52
C TYR A 345 11.62 8.22 -30.49
N TYR A 346 11.00 8.05 -29.33
CA TYR A 346 9.90 7.13 -29.12
C TYR A 346 8.69 7.55 -29.95
N GLN A 347 8.24 8.79 -29.78
CA GLN A 347 7.10 9.32 -30.54
C GLN A 347 7.38 9.27 -32.05
N LYS A 348 8.57 9.67 -32.49
CA LYS A 348 8.97 9.60 -33.91
C LYS A 348 8.85 8.17 -34.44
N GLY A 349 9.41 7.21 -33.71
CA GLY A 349 9.31 5.80 -34.08
C GLY A 349 7.87 5.27 -34.09
N ARG A 350 7.01 5.70 -33.14
CA ARG A 350 5.58 5.35 -33.16
C ARG A 350 4.84 5.92 -34.36
N ILE A 351 5.17 7.15 -34.81
CA ILE A 351 4.62 7.72 -36.06
C ILE A 351 4.97 6.80 -37.25
N HIS A 352 6.23 6.36 -37.35
CA HIS A 352 6.64 5.43 -38.41
C HIS A 352 5.93 4.07 -38.28
N SER A 353 5.68 3.59 -37.05
CA SER A 353 4.91 2.36 -36.78
C SER A 353 3.46 2.45 -37.28
N ILE A 354 2.77 3.56 -37.03
CA ILE A 354 1.41 3.82 -37.55
C ILE A 354 1.38 3.76 -39.09
N VAL A 355 2.37 4.35 -39.76
CA VAL A 355 2.48 4.27 -41.23
C VAL A 355 2.84 2.86 -41.69
N ASP A 356 3.68 2.16 -40.94
CA ASP A 356 4.05 0.77 -41.25
C ASP A 356 2.84 -0.17 -41.21
N ARG A 357 1.93 0.06 -40.24
CA ARG A 357 0.62 -0.61 -40.12
C ARG A 357 -0.43 -0.13 -41.15
N LYS A 358 -0.07 0.83 -42.01
CA LYS A 358 -0.92 1.43 -43.06
C LYS A 358 -2.14 2.20 -42.52
N GLU A 359 -2.07 2.67 -41.28
CA GLU A 359 -3.11 3.48 -40.64
C GLU A 359 -3.01 4.97 -41.05
N PHE A 360 -1.83 5.40 -41.52
CA PHE A 360 -1.56 6.75 -42.01
C PHE A 360 -0.68 6.71 -43.25
N SER A 361 -0.71 7.77 -44.07
CA SER A 361 0.15 7.92 -45.25
C SER A 361 0.54 9.38 -45.44
N TRP A 362 1.81 9.64 -45.76
CA TRP A 362 2.27 10.99 -46.10
C TRP A 362 1.96 11.41 -47.52
N LEU A 363 1.57 10.44 -48.36
CA LEU A 363 1.27 10.68 -49.76
C LEU A 363 -0.14 11.27 -49.90
N PHE A 364 -0.22 12.35 -50.68
CA PHE A 364 -1.47 12.82 -51.25
C PHE A 364 -1.62 12.17 -52.63
N SER A 365 -2.61 11.30 -52.80
CA SER A 365 -2.98 10.83 -54.13
C SER A 365 -3.51 12.01 -54.94
N GLU A 366 -3.07 12.16 -56.20
CA GLU A 366 -3.86 12.90 -57.19
C GLU A 366 -5.25 12.28 -57.18
N TYR A 367 -6.26 13.11 -56.94
CA TYR A 367 -7.65 12.75 -56.70
C TYR A 367 -8.10 11.49 -57.47
N GLY A 368 -8.66 10.54 -56.73
CA GLY A 368 -9.62 9.62 -57.29
C GLY A 368 -10.69 10.42 -58.04
N LYS A 369 -11.03 9.93 -59.23
CA LYS A 369 -12.01 10.50 -60.16
C LYS A 369 -13.30 11.00 -59.52
#